data_AF-A0A5R8QID0-F1
#
_entry.id   AF-A0A5R8QID0-F1
#
_cell.length_a   1.000
_cell.length_b   1.000
_cell.length_c   1.000
_cell.angle_alpha   90.00
_cell.angle_beta   90.00
_cell.angle_gamma   90.00
#
_symmetry.space_group_name_H-M   'P 1'
#
loop_
_entity.id
_entity.type
_entity.pdbx_description
1 polymer ?
#
loop_
_entity_poly.entity_id
_entity_poly.type
_entity_poly.pdbx_seq_one_letter_code
_entity_poly.pdbx_strand_id
1 'polypeptide(L)' 'MLNWLRRRSISRALVESDAHALIERFGEDAYLEARLRQHNDERVIDGNRPLGHWERVKEAIRKRRERR' A
#
# COMPACT_ATOMS: atom_id res chain seq x y z
N MET A 1 15.77 18.46 9.24
CA MET A 1 15.69 17.96 7.84
C MET A 1 15.81 16.44 7.71
N LEU A 2 16.81 15.76 8.31
CA LEU A 2 17.01 14.31 8.15
C LEU A 2 15.80 13.41 8.54
N ASN A 3 15.03 13.79 9.56
CA ASN A 3 13.89 13.00 10.02
C ASN A 3 12.74 12.86 8.99
N TRP A 4 12.61 13.79 8.04
CA TRP A 4 11.56 13.75 7.02
C TRP A 4 11.87 12.73 5.92
N LEU A 5 13.14 12.69 5.48
CA LEU A 5 13.63 11.71 4.51
C LEU A 5 13.55 10.28 5.06
N ARG A 6 13.89 10.08 6.34
CA ARG A 6 13.81 8.78 7.00
C ARG A 6 12.38 8.30 7.17
N ARG A 7 11.44 9.18 7.51
CA ARG A 7 10.00 8.84 7.54
C ARG A 7 9.49 8.47 6.15
N ARG A 8 9.90 9.21 5.12
CA ARG A 8 9.50 8.96 3.74
C ARG A 8 10.03 7.62 3.20
N SER A 9 11.25 7.23 3.55
CA SER A 9 11.81 5.93 3.18
C SER A 9 11.10 4.77 3.90
N ILE A 10 10.80 4.91 5.19
CA ILE A 10 10.08 3.90 5.97
C ILE A 10 8.66 3.71 5.43
N SER A 11 7.94 4.80 5.15
CA SER A 11 6.60 4.71 4.54
C SER A 11 6.64 4.03 3.16
N ARG A 12 7.67 4.31 2.36
CA ARG A 12 7.82 3.66 1.05
C ARG A 12 8.11 2.17 1.17
N ALA A 13 9.00 1.77 2.07
CA ALA A 13 9.31 0.35 2.31
C ALA A 13 8.08 -0.43 2.79
N LEU A 14 7.27 0.16 3.68
CA LEU A 14 6.01 -0.44 4.12
C LEU A 14 5.01 -0.60 2.97
N VAL A 15 4.85 0.43 2.14
CA VAL A 15 3.98 0.36 0.95
C VAL A 15 4.44 -0.73 -0.01
N GLU A 16 5.74 -0.82 -0.29
CA GLU A 16 6.31 -1.81 -1.20
C GLU A 16 6.20 -3.24 -0.65
N SER A 17 6.38 -3.41 0.67
CA SER A 17 6.22 -4.69 1.37
C SER A 17 4.77 -5.16 1.35
N ASP A 18 3.82 -4.30 1.70
CA ASP A 18 2.40 -4.66 1.70
C ASP A 18 1.90 -4.91 0.26
N ALA A 19 2.37 -4.13 -0.72
CA ALA A 19 2.08 -4.38 -2.14
C ALA A 19 2.62 -5.73 -2.60
N HIS A 20 3.83 -6.12 -2.17
CA HIS A 20 4.38 -7.43 -2.47
C HIS A 20 3.56 -8.54 -1.83
N ALA A 21 3.25 -8.43 -0.54
CA ALA A 21 2.45 -9.41 0.18
C ALA A 21 1.05 -9.60 -0.44
N LEU A 22 0.41 -8.52 -0.93
CA LEU A 22 -0.86 -8.63 -1.64
C LEU A 22 -0.71 -9.34 -2.99
N ILE A 23 0.34 -9.02 -3.77
CA ILE A 23 0.60 -9.71 -5.05
C ILE A 23 0.90 -11.19 -4.82
N GLU A 24 1.70 -11.54 -3.82
CA GLU A 24 2.01 -12.94 -3.51
C GLU A 24 0.79 -13.74 -3.06
N ARG A 25 -0.10 -13.12 -2.27
CA ARG A 25 -1.29 -13.81 -1.74
C ARG A 25 -2.47 -13.86 -2.71
N PHE A 26 -2.68 -12.80 -3.48
CA PHE A 26 -3.90 -12.59 -4.27
C PHE A 26 -3.63 -12.49 -5.78
N GLY A 27 -2.37 -12.45 -6.22
CA GLY A 27 -2.02 -12.43 -7.64
C GLY A 27 -2.66 -11.26 -8.40
N GLU A 28 -3.45 -11.58 -9.41
CA GLU A 28 -4.16 -10.60 -10.26
C GLU A 28 -5.20 -9.77 -9.48
N ASP A 29 -5.76 -10.32 -8.40
CA ASP A 29 -6.78 -9.68 -7.56
C ASP A 29 -6.18 -8.72 -6.51
N ALA A 30 -4.86 -8.67 -6.37
CA ALA A 30 -4.16 -7.85 -5.38
C ALA A 30 -4.56 -6.36 -5.45
N TYR A 31 -4.87 -5.85 -6.65
CA TYR A 31 -5.34 -4.48 -6.83
C TYR A 31 -6.73 -4.25 -6.22
N LEU A 32 -7.65 -5.20 -6.40
CA LEU A 32 -9.00 -5.13 -5.85
C LEU A 32 -8.98 -5.23 -4.32
N GLU A 33 -8.15 -6.11 -3.78
CA GLU A 33 -7.95 -6.25 -2.34
C GLU A 33 -7.41 -4.94 -1.72
N ALA A 34 -6.41 -4.30 -2.34
CA ALA A 34 -5.92 -3.01 -1.89
C ALA A 34 -7.00 -1.92 -1.94
N ARG A 35 -7.89 -1.94 -2.95
CA ARG A 35 -9.02 -1.01 -3.08
C ARG A 35 -10.08 -1.25 -1.99
N LEU A 36 -10.39 -2.51 -1.68
CA LEU A 36 -11.31 -2.85 -0.60
C LEU A 36 -10.78 -2.34 0.75
N ARG A 37 -9.48 -2.55 1.01
CA ARG A 37 -8.82 -2.05 2.21
C ARG A 37 -8.78 -0.54 2.28
N GLN A 38 -8.57 0.16 1.17
CA GLN A 38 -8.68 1.61 1.12
C GLN A 38 -10.08 2.09 1.56
N HIS A 39 -11.14 1.49 1.02
CA HIS A 39 -12.51 1.86 1.35
C HIS A 39 -12.88 1.47 2.80
N ASN A 40 -12.28 0.40 3.33
CA ASN A 40 -12.44 0.02 4.72
C ASN A 40 -11.62 0.89 5.68
N ASP A 41 -10.45 1.41 5.28
CA ASP A 41 -9.62 2.33 6.06
C ASP A 41 -10.35 3.66 6.35
N GLU A 42 -11.21 4.11 5.43
CA GLU A 42 -12.08 5.27 5.66
C GLU A 42 -13.19 4.98 6.69
N ARG A 43 -13.56 3.71 6.89
CA ARG A 43 -14.63 3.28 7.80
C ARG A 43 -14.12 2.69 9.12
N VAL A 44 -12.91 2.18 9.12
CA VAL A 44 -12.22 1.51 10.21
C VAL A 44 -10.89 2.21 10.29
N ILE A 45 -10.66 2.97 11.37
CA ILE A 45 -9.33 3.46 11.70
C ILE A 45 -8.50 2.22 12.02
N ASP A 46 -7.96 1.57 10.99
CA ASP A 46 -7.15 0.38 11.11
C ASP A 46 -5.82 0.84 11.71
N GLY A 47 -5.74 0.83 13.05
CA GLY A 47 -4.77 1.57 13.86
C GLY A 47 -3.30 1.23 13.62
N ASN A 48 -3.02 0.30 12.70
CA ASN A 48 -1.67 -0.13 12.31
C ASN A 48 -1.13 0.52 11.04
N ARG A 49 -1.94 1.29 10.29
CA ARG A 49 -1.49 1.92 9.03
C ARG A 49 -1.85 3.41 8.99
N PRO A 50 -0.96 4.27 8.47
CA PRO A 50 -1.24 5.69 8.35
C PRO A 50 -2.28 5.96 7.27
N LEU A 51 -3.05 7.04 7.42
CA LEU A 51 -4.06 7.46 6.44
C LEU A 51 -3.50 7.50 5.01
N GLY A 52 -4.25 6.94 4.07
CA GLY A 52 -3.87 6.88 2.65
C GLY A 52 -2.76 5.88 2.34
N HIS A 53 -2.38 5.02 3.30
CA HIS A 53 -1.42 3.94 3.06
C HIS A 53 -1.91 2.98 1.97
N TRP A 54 -3.16 2.51 2.08
CA TRP A 54 -3.74 1.58 1.12
C TRP A 54 -3.92 2.17 -0.28
N GLU A 55 -4.14 3.48 -0.38
CA GLU A 55 -4.11 4.19 -1.67
C GLU A 55 -2.72 4.09 -2.31
N ARG A 56 -1.65 4.31 -1.54
CA ARG A 56 -0.26 4.20 -2.03
C ARG A 56 0.10 2.75 -2.39
N VAL A 57 -0.39 1.76 -1.63
CA VAL A 57 -0.22 0.33 -1.93
C VAL A 57 -0.91 -0.03 -3.25
N LYS A 58 -2.16 0.39 -3.43
CA LYS A 58 -2.92 0.21 -4.68
C LYS A 58 -2.17 0.78 -5.89
N GLU A 59 -1.62 1.99 -5.75
CA GLU A 59 -0.82 2.63 -6.80
C GLU A 59 0.50 1.89 -7.07
N ALA A 60 1.16 1.34 -6.05
CA ALA A 60 2.37 0.54 -6.22
C ALA A 60 2.09 -0.77 -6.97
N ILE A 61 0.96 -1.43 -6.69
CA ILE A 61 0.52 -2.63 -7.41
C ILE A 61 0.21 -2.27 -8.87
N ARG A 62 -0.53 -1.18 -9.12
CA ARG A 62 -0.84 -0.70 -10.48
C ARG A 62 0.42 -0.49 -11.31
N LYS A 63 1.40 0.26 -10.79
CA LYS A 63 2.68 0.52 -11.46
C LYS A 63 3.49 -0.76 -11.74
N ARG A 64 3.36 -1.79 -10.92
CA ARG A 64 4.02 -3.08 -11.16
C ARG A 64 3.34 -3.88 -12.28
N ARG A 65 2.01 -3.81 -12.37
CA ARG A 65 1.26 -4.43 -13.47
C ARG A 65 1.55 -3.76 -14.81
N GLU A 66 1.63 -2.43 -14.84
CA GLU A 66 1.96 -1.65 -16.06
C GLU A 66 3.39 -1.88 -16.58
N ARG A 67 4.29 -2.46 -15.77
CA ARG A 67 5.69 -2.73 -16.13
C ARG A 67 5.96 -4.19 -16.54
N ARG A 68 4.94 -5.05 -16.49
CA ARG A 68 5.00 -6.42 -17.00
C ARG A 68 4.45 -6.45 -18.43
#